data_AF-A0A2G3JYC7-F1
#
_entry.id   AF-A0A2G3JYC7-F1
#
_cell.length_a   1.000
_cell.length_b   1.000
_cell.length_c   1.000
_cell.angle_alpha   90.00
_cell.angle_beta   90.00
_cell.angle_gamma   90.00
#
_symmetry.space_group_name_H-M   'P 1'
#
loop_
_entity.id
_entity.type
_entity.pdbx_description
1 polymer ?
#
loop_
_entity_poly.entity_id
_entity_poly.type
_entity_poly.pdbx_seq_one_letter_code
_entity_poly.pdbx_strand_id
1 'polypeptide(L)'
;MWSDNETTVDYLNFGVVADACTKLLQQAKGMPISIGVSGGWGAGKTSLVKMIEGRLKQSAVPGQNSYVLVTFNPWLYQDFEGARSALLQLVGDEVLRLAASDETLLKKAKRLLKRINFLRIAQLGGEVAATLYTGIPIGPFGKAILGPVSNFVFRAYHAPKESVCLANRKPSP
;
A
#
# COMPACT_ATOMS: atom_id res chain seq x y z
N MET A 1 26.72 6.15 -5.58
CA MET A 1 25.36 6.34 -5.04
C MET A 1 25.51 6.75 -3.59
N TRP A 2 25.00 7.93 -3.20
CA TRP A 2 25.09 8.40 -1.82
C TRP A 2 24.24 7.50 -0.93
N SER A 3 24.84 6.93 0.11
CA SER A 3 24.10 6.11 1.07
C SER A 3 23.28 7.04 1.95
N ASP A 4 21.95 7.04 1.78
CA ASP A 4 21.04 7.66 2.73
C ASP A 4 21.09 6.79 4.00
N ASN A 5 21.72 7.30 5.05
CA ASN A 5 21.84 6.60 6.33
C ASN A 5 20.90 7.28 7.32
N GLU A 6 19.68 6.76 7.41
CA GLU A 6 18.76 7.16 8.47
C GLU A 6 19.43 7.03 9.85
N THR A 7 19.21 8.03 10.70
CA THR A 7 19.86 8.07 12.01
C THR A 7 18.81 8.27 13.09
N THR A 8 18.92 7.51 14.18
CA THR A 8 18.04 7.60 15.36
C THR A 8 18.44 8.76 16.28
N VAL A 9 19.65 9.29 16.11
CA VAL A 9 20.18 10.46 16.82
C VAL A 9 19.76 11.72 16.09
N ASP A 10 19.11 12.62 16.82
CA ASP A 10 18.55 13.85 16.28
C ASP A 10 19.59 14.97 16.18
N TYR A 11 20.09 15.21 14.97
CA TYR A 11 20.99 16.34 14.67
C TYR A 11 20.27 17.57 14.13
N LEU A 12 18.98 17.44 13.79
CA LEU A 12 18.17 18.48 13.13
C LEU A 12 17.04 19.01 14.02
N ASN A 13 17.07 18.66 15.31
CA ASN A 13 16.07 18.99 16.31
C ASN A 13 14.64 18.57 15.94
N PHE A 14 14.51 17.47 15.16
CA PHE A 14 13.24 16.87 14.79
C PHE A 14 12.54 16.17 15.95
N GLY A 15 13.18 16.03 17.10
CA GLY A 15 12.64 15.41 18.29
C GLY A 15 11.34 16.07 18.74
N VAL A 16 11.29 17.41 18.75
CA VAL A 16 10.09 18.16 19.14
C VAL A 16 8.91 17.84 18.21
N VAL A 17 9.16 17.73 16.91
CA VAL A 17 8.13 17.39 15.91
C VAL A 17 7.69 15.93 16.08
N ALA A 18 8.63 15.02 16.27
CA ALA A 18 8.35 13.62 16.50
C ALA A 18 7.53 13.40 17.79
N ASP A 19 7.82 14.16 18.85
CA ASP A 19 7.06 14.13 20.11
C ASP A 19 5.63 14.64 19.91
N ALA A 20 5.45 15.73 19.16
CA ALA A 20 4.12 16.23 18.82
C ALA A 20 3.32 15.21 18.00
N CYS A 21 3.92 14.63 16.96
CA CYS A 21 3.28 13.59 16.15
C CYS A 21 2.91 12.35 16.99
N THR A 22 3.79 11.93 17.90
CA THR A 22 3.55 10.79 18.78
C THR A 22 2.36 11.06 19.71
N LYS A 23 2.29 12.24 20.32
CA LYS A 23 1.16 12.64 21.18
C LYS A 23 -0.17 12.66 20.40
N LEU A 24 -0.16 13.19 19.18
CA LEU A 24 -1.36 13.17 18.31
C LEU A 24 -1.84 11.74 18.03
N LEU A 25 -0.91 10.83 17.71
CA LEU A 25 -1.24 9.42 17.47
C LEU A 25 -1.79 8.71 18.72
N GLN A 26 -1.26 9.03 19.90
CA GLN A 26 -1.78 8.51 21.17
C GLN A 26 -3.19 9.04 21.49
N GLN A 27 -3.44 10.31 21.20
CA GLN A 27 -4.73 10.95 21.46
C GLN A 27 -5.81 10.59 20.44
N ALA A 28 -5.43 9.99 19.30
CA ALA A 28 -6.35 9.60 18.23
C ALA A 28 -7.45 8.63 18.69
N LYS A 29 -7.21 7.83 19.74
CA LYS A 29 -8.19 6.89 20.34
C LYS A 29 -8.99 6.07 19.30
N GLY A 30 -8.31 5.58 18.25
CA GLY A 30 -8.92 4.78 17.19
C GLY A 30 -9.52 5.57 16.02
N MET A 31 -9.46 6.90 16.03
CA MET A 31 -9.77 7.71 14.86
C MET A 31 -8.66 7.57 13.80
N PRO A 32 -9.03 7.44 12.51
CA PRO A 32 -8.05 7.38 11.43
C PRO A 32 -7.35 8.73 11.27
N ILE A 33 -6.03 8.75 11.37
CA ILE A 33 -5.19 9.94 11.15
C ILE A 33 -4.20 9.65 10.02
N SER A 34 -4.13 10.57 9.05
CA SER A 34 -3.12 10.56 7.98
C SER A 34 -2.17 11.72 8.19
N ILE A 35 -0.87 11.43 8.31
CA ILE A 35 0.19 12.44 8.47
C ILE A 35 1.09 12.39 7.24
N GLY A 36 1.17 13.51 6.52
CA GLY A 36 2.10 13.68 5.39
C GLY A 36 3.39 14.35 5.85
N VAL A 37 4.54 13.78 5.47
CA VAL A 37 5.86 14.38 5.70
C VAL A 37 6.44 14.81 4.36
N SER A 38 6.56 16.12 4.15
CA SER A 38 7.13 16.71 2.93
C SER A 38 8.45 17.42 3.23
N GLY A 39 9.32 17.53 2.21
CA GLY A 39 10.64 18.14 2.33
C GLY A 39 11.60 17.66 1.24
N GLY A 40 12.69 18.39 1.03
CA GLY A 40 13.71 18.07 0.03
C GLY A 40 14.40 16.71 0.24
N TRP A 41 15.13 16.25 -0.76
CA TRP A 41 16.00 15.07 -0.64
C TRP A 41 17.06 15.34 0.45
N GLY A 42 17.31 14.36 1.32
CA GLY A 42 18.22 14.53 2.46
C GLY A 42 17.68 15.34 3.64
N ALA A 43 16.43 15.81 3.61
CA ALA A 43 15.83 16.58 4.72
C ALA A 43 15.51 15.74 5.97
N GLY A 44 15.90 14.45 6.03
CA GLY A 44 15.68 13.60 7.21
C GLY A 44 14.25 13.11 7.43
N LYS A 45 13.40 13.10 6.39
CA LYS A 45 12.00 12.62 6.48
C LYS A 45 11.91 11.19 7.00
N THR A 46 12.74 10.28 6.47
CA THR A 46 12.81 8.88 6.91
C THR A 46 13.26 8.79 8.37
N SER A 47 14.25 9.59 8.76
CA SER A 47 14.72 9.68 10.16
C SER A 47 13.62 10.15 11.11
N LEU A 48 12.81 11.15 10.71
CA LEU A 48 11.66 11.61 11.48
C LEU A 48 10.62 10.49 11.70
N VAL A 49 10.28 9.74 10.65
CA VAL A 49 9.34 8.61 10.76
C VAL A 49 9.88 7.53 11.69
N LYS A 50 11.17 7.18 11.59
CA LYS A 50 11.82 6.21 12.48
C LYS A 50 11.85 6.68 13.94
N MET A 51 12.04 7.97 14.16
CA MET A 51 11.97 8.58 15.50
C MET A 51 10.57 8.49 16.11
N ILE A 52 9.51 8.70 15.32
CA ILE A 52 8.12 8.53 15.77
C ILE A 52 7.86 7.06 16.12
N GLU A 53 8.33 6.13 15.27
CA GLU A 53 8.25 4.69 15.54
C GLU A 53 8.93 4.31 16.87
N GLY A 54 10.15 4.80 17.10
CA GLY A 54 10.89 4.54 18.34
C GLY A 54 10.13 5.03 19.58
N ARG A 55 9.58 6.24 19.53
CA ARG A 55 8.80 6.84 20.62
C ARG A 55 7.49 6.10 20.89
N LEU A 56 6.79 5.64 19.85
CA LEU A 56 5.59 4.82 19.98
C LEU A 56 5.89 3.49 20.65
N LYS A 57 6.98 2.82 20.27
CA LYS A 57 7.44 1.57 20.89
C LYS A 57 7.81 1.77 22.36
N GLN A 58 8.50 2.86 22.70
CA GLN A 58 8.86 3.19 24.08
C GLN A 58 7.64 3.53 24.95
N SER A 59 6.61 4.14 24.36
CA SER A 59 5.38 4.52 25.06
C SER A 59 4.35 3.39 25.14
N ALA A 60 4.62 2.24 24.51
CA ALA A 60 3.69 1.11 24.49
C ALA A 60 3.68 0.41 25.86
N VAL A 61 2.54 0.48 26.55
CA VAL A 61 2.32 -0.24 27.81
C VAL A 61 1.49 -1.49 27.52
N PRO A 62 2.02 -2.70 27.82
CA PRO A 62 1.29 -3.95 27.65
C PRO A 62 -0.08 -3.90 28.32
N GLY A 63 -1.15 -4.15 27.56
CA GLY A 63 -2.53 -4.18 28.06
C GLY A 63 -3.27 -2.82 28.05
N GLN A 64 -2.60 -1.70 27.79
CA GLN A 64 -3.25 -0.38 27.64
C GLN A 64 -3.25 0.10 26.19
N ASN A 65 -2.08 0.11 25.54
CA ASN A 65 -1.93 0.58 24.16
C ASN A 65 -0.96 -0.33 23.40
N SER A 66 -1.49 -1.09 22.44
CA SER A 66 -0.70 -1.93 21.54
C SER A 66 -0.65 -1.29 20.16
N TYR A 67 0.55 -0.93 19.70
CA TYR A 67 0.77 -0.37 18.37
C TYR A 67 1.36 -1.43 17.44
N VAL A 68 0.77 -1.54 16.25
CA VAL A 68 1.29 -2.38 15.16
C VAL A 68 1.87 -1.43 14.12
N LEU A 69 3.19 -1.46 13.96
CA LEU A 69 3.90 -0.58 13.04
C LEU A 69 4.28 -1.38 11.80
N VAL A 70 3.84 -0.91 10.64
CA VAL A 70 4.11 -1.52 9.33
C VAL A 70 4.80 -0.49 8.46
N THR A 71 5.97 -0.83 7.95
CA THR A 71 6.75 0.02 7.03
C THR A 71 6.66 -0.54 5.62
N PHE A 72 6.27 0.32 4.67
CA PHE A 72 6.17 -0.03 3.26
C PHE A 72 6.99 0.96 2.43
N ASN A 73 7.83 0.45 1.52
CA ASN A 73 8.59 1.27 0.59
C ASN A 73 7.96 1.19 -0.82
N PRO A 74 7.25 2.23 -1.27
CA PRO A 74 6.58 2.22 -2.57
C PRO A 74 7.54 2.16 -3.77
N TRP A 75 8.77 2.65 -3.61
CA TRP A 75 9.75 2.76 -4.71
C TRP A 75 10.21 1.41 -5.27
N LEU A 76 10.02 0.33 -4.50
CA LEU A 76 10.35 -1.02 -4.94
C LEU A 76 9.37 -1.57 -5.99
N TYR A 77 8.23 -0.90 -6.19
CA TYR A 77 7.18 -1.32 -7.10
C TYR A 77 7.07 -0.33 -8.26
N GLN A 78 7.16 -0.84 -9.49
CA GLN A 78 7.03 -0.02 -10.69
C GLN A 78 5.57 0.25 -11.06
N ASP A 79 4.66 -0.65 -10.69
CA ASP A 79 3.24 -0.60 -10.99
C ASP A 79 2.41 -0.17 -9.79
N PHE A 80 1.43 0.70 -10.02
CA PHE A 80 0.54 1.18 -8.97
C PHE A 80 -0.31 0.05 -8.37
N GLU A 81 -0.84 -0.84 -9.23
CA GLU A 81 -1.65 -1.98 -8.78
C GLU A 81 -0.84 -3.00 -7.99
N GLY A 82 0.40 -3.30 -8.40
CA GLY A 82 1.33 -4.14 -7.65
C GLY A 82 1.70 -3.54 -6.30
N ALA A 83 1.98 -2.23 -6.22
CA ALA A 83 2.24 -1.55 -4.95
C ALA A 83 1.05 -1.65 -3.97
N ARG A 84 -0.18 -1.44 -4.47
CA ARG A 84 -1.41 -1.56 -3.67
C ARG A 84 -1.64 -2.98 -3.18
N SER A 85 -1.47 -3.97 -4.06
CA SER A 85 -1.59 -5.39 -3.72
C SER A 85 -0.57 -5.80 -2.65
N ALA A 86 0.69 -5.36 -2.81
CA ALA A 86 1.77 -5.65 -1.87
C ALA A 86 1.53 -5.00 -0.50
N LEU A 87 1.06 -3.74 -0.47
CA LEU A 87 0.70 -3.07 0.79
C LEU A 87 -0.42 -3.81 1.54
N LEU A 88 -1.48 -4.21 0.83
CA LEU A 88 -2.59 -4.96 1.43
C LEU A 88 -2.15 -6.34 1.93
N GLN A 89 -1.26 -7.00 1.19
CA GLN A 89 -0.70 -8.29 1.58
C GLN A 89 0.17 -8.15 2.83
N LEU A 90 1.05 -7.15 2.88
CA LEU A 90 1.89 -6.85 4.05
C LEU A 90 1.05 -6.58 5.30
N VAL A 91 0.02 -5.73 5.20
CA VAL A 91 -0.88 -5.45 6.33
C VAL A 91 -1.66 -6.70 6.73
N GLY A 92 -2.12 -7.49 5.75
CA GLY A 92 -2.84 -8.74 6.00
C GLY A 92 -1.97 -9.77 6.75
N ASP A 93 -0.73 -9.95 6.32
CA ASP A 93 0.23 -10.88 6.91
C ASP A 93 0.58 -10.46 8.34
N GLU A 94 0.76 -9.16 8.60
CA GLU A 94 1.04 -8.65 9.95
C GLU A 94 -0.18 -8.80 10.89
N VAL A 95 -1.38 -8.52 10.40
CA VAL A 95 -2.61 -8.75 11.16
C VAL A 95 -2.79 -10.24 11.45
N LEU A 96 -2.50 -11.13 10.50
CA LEU A 96 -2.54 -12.58 10.70
C LEU A 96 -1.53 -13.05 11.75
N ARG A 97 -0.31 -12.51 11.71
CA ARG A 97 0.76 -12.85 12.66
C ARG A 97 0.34 -12.53 14.09
N LEU A 98 -0.28 -11.37 14.31
CA LEU A 98 -0.80 -10.97 15.62
C LEU A 98 -2.03 -11.77 16.02
N ALA A 99 -2.94 -11.97 15.06
CA ALA A 99 -4.15 -12.76 15.22
C ALA A 99 -3.87 -14.23 15.51
N ALA A 100 -2.72 -14.78 15.11
CA ALA A 100 -2.36 -16.17 15.38
C ALA A 100 -2.32 -16.51 16.88
N SER A 101 -2.21 -15.49 17.74
CA SER A 101 -2.27 -15.61 19.19
C SER A 101 -3.70 -15.53 19.77
N ASP A 102 -4.71 -15.23 18.95
CA ASP A 102 -6.11 -14.98 19.35
C ASP A 102 -7.10 -15.60 18.33
N GLU A 103 -7.80 -16.67 18.74
CA GLU A 103 -8.67 -17.46 17.85
C GLU A 103 -9.75 -16.63 17.14
N THR A 104 -10.23 -15.54 17.77
CA THR A 104 -11.26 -14.68 17.19
C THR A 104 -10.72 -13.83 16.03
N LEU A 105 -9.48 -13.36 16.14
CA LEU A 105 -8.83 -12.57 15.08
C LEU A 105 -8.38 -13.47 13.93
N LEU A 106 -7.94 -14.69 14.21
CA LEU A 106 -7.58 -15.68 13.19
C LEU A 106 -8.74 -15.94 12.23
N LYS A 107 -9.96 -16.01 12.76
CA LYS A 107 -11.17 -16.23 11.96
C LYS A 107 -11.47 -15.05 11.01
N LYS A 108 -11.26 -13.80 11.46
CA LYS A 108 -11.41 -12.60 10.61
C LYS A 108 -10.34 -12.53 9.53
N ALA A 109 -9.10 -12.81 9.91
CA ALA A 109 -7.96 -12.74 9.00
C ALA A 109 -8.01 -13.85 7.92
N LYS A 110 -8.39 -15.08 8.29
CA LYS A 110 -8.71 -16.15 7.31
C LYS A 110 -9.83 -15.76 6.35
N ARG A 111 -10.86 -15.03 6.83
CA ARG A 111 -11.97 -14.57 5.99
C ARG A 111 -11.52 -13.54 4.95
N LEU A 112 -10.59 -12.64 5.31
CA LEU A 112 -9.98 -11.69 4.38
C LEU A 112 -9.14 -12.41 3.32
N LEU A 113 -8.24 -13.31 3.74
CA LEU A 113 -7.43 -14.11 2.82
C LEU A 113 -8.28 -14.95 1.86
N LYS A 114 -9.35 -15.57 2.37
CA LYS A 114 -10.24 -16.39 1.53
C LYS A 114 -10.89 -15.57 0.42
N ARG A 115 -11.21 -14.30 0.66
CA ARG A 115 -11.77 -13.39 -0.37
C ARG A 115 -10.72 -13.01 -1.41
N ILE A 116 -9.50 -12.69 -0.98
CA ILE A 116 -8.39 -12.36 -1.89
C ILE A 116 -8.05 -13.58 -2.76
N ASN A 117 -7.96 -14.77 -2.16
CA ASN A 117 -7.65 -15.99 -2.89
C ASN A 117 -8.78 -16.41 -3.83
N PHE A 118 -10.04 -16.23 -3.44
CA PHE A 118 -11.18 -16.50 -4.31
C PHE A 118 -11.18 -15.62 -5.57
N LEU A 119 -10.87 -14.32 -5.44
CA LEU A 119 -10.72 -13.42 -6.58
C LEU A 119 -9.57 -13.84 -7.51
N ARG A 120 -8.40 -14.22 -6.95
CA ARG A 120 -7.27 -14.73 -7.75
C ARG A 120 -7.61 -16.02 -8.49
N ILE A 121 -8.25 -16.99 -7.82
CA ILE A 121 -8.69 -18.26 -8.43
C ILE A 121 -9.76 -18.01 -9.50
N ALA A 122 -10.70 -17.10 -9.26
CA ALA A 122 -11.72 -16.74 -10.24
C ALA A 122 -11.12 -16.08 -11.50
N GLN A 123 -10.15 -15.19 -11.33
CA GLN A 123 -9.44 -14.56 -12.46
C GLN A 123 -8.66 -15.61 -13.27
N LEU A 124 -7.88 -16.47 -12.61
CA LEU A 124 -7.12 -17.53 -13.28
C LEU A 124 -8.05 -18.55 -13.98
N GLY A 125 -9.15 -18.94 -13.33
CA GLY A 125 -10.14 -19.85 -13.91
C GLY A 125 -10.83 -19.26 -15.14
N GLY A 126 -11.15 -17.97 -15.11
CA GLY A 126 -11.71 -17.24 -16.25
C GLY A 126 -10.73 -17.15 -17.43
N GLU A 127 -9.45 -16.85 -17.18
CA GLU A 127 -8.41 -16.81 -18.22
C GLU A 127 -8.17 -18.17 -18.87
N VAL A 128 -8.14 -19.25 -18.09
CA VAL A 128 -7.98 -20.62 -18.60
C VAL A 128 -9.19 -21.03 -19.43
N ALA A 129 -10.41 -20.79 -18.93
CA ALA A 129 -11.64 -21.12 -19.66
C ALA A 129 -11.75 -20.35 -20.98
N ALA A 130 -11.44 -19.05 -20.97
CA ALA A 130 -11.44 -18.24 -22.17
C ALA A 130 -10.34 -18.67 -23.16
N THR A 131 -9.17 -19.11 -22.67
CA THR A 131 -8.09 -19.66 -23.51
C THR A 131 -8.50 -20.99 -24.16
N LEU A 132 -9.15 -21.89 -23.41
CA LEU A 132 -9.67 -23.15 -23.96
C LEU A 132 -10.80 -22.93 -24.97
N TYR A 133 -11.67 -21.94 -24.72
CA TYR A 133 -12.80 -21.65 -25.61
C TYR A 133 -12.39 -20.91 -26.88
N THR A 134 -11.52 -19.91 -26.77
CA THR A 134 -11.14 -19.05 -27.90
C THR A 134 -9.87 -19.51 -28.63
N GLY A 135 -9.08 -20.41 -28.03
CA GLY A 135 -7.78 -20.84 -28.54
C GLY A 135 -6.68 -19.77 -28.45
N ILE A 136 -7.01 -18.56 -27.98
CA ILE A 136 -6.07 -17.45 -27.82
C ILE A 136 -5.63 -17.42 -26.36
N PRO A 137 -4.32 -17.49 -26.05
CA PRO A 137 -3.86 -17.38 -24.68
C PRO A 137 -3.99 -15.92 -24.23
N ILE A 138 -4.95 -15.64 -23.34
CA ILE A 138 -5.28 -14.28 -22.89
C ILE A 138 -4.61 -13.91 -21.54
N GLY A 139 -3.91 -14.87 -20.93
CA GLY A 139 -3.20 -14.70 -19.66
C GLY A 139 -1.77 -14.13 -19.79
N PRO A 140 -1.03 -13.99 -18.68
CA PRO A 140 0.32 -13.42 -18.66
C PRO A 140 1.33 -14.17 -19.55
N PHE A 141 1.17 -15.48 -19.74
CA PHE A 141 1.98 -16.26 -20.70
C PHE A 141 1.57 -16.04 -22.17
N GLY A 142 0.30 -15.69 -22.41
CA GLY A 142 -0.22 -15.43 -23.75
C GLY A 142 0.14 -14.06 -24.30
N LYS A 143 0.19 -13.04 -23.43
CA LYS A 143 0.73 -11.71 -23.76
C LYS A 143 2.22 -11.73 -24.14
N ALA A 144 2.98 -12.75 -23.71
CA ALA A 144 4.37 -12.93 -24.09
C ALA A 144 4.53 -13.60 -25.47
N ILE A 145 3.55 -14.39 -25.91
CA ILE A 145 3.55 -15.06 -27.22
C ILE A 145 2.92 -14.15 -28.29
N LEU A 146 1.87 -13.40 -27.96
CA LEU A 146 1.35 -12.30 -28.76
C LEU A 146 2.11 -11.00 -28.43
N GLY A 147 3.35 -10.89 -28.90
CA GLY A 147 4.02 -9.59 -29.08
C GLY A 147 3.18 -8.63 -29.95
N PRO A 148 3.54 -7.34 -30.01
CA PRO A 148 2.60 -6.22 -30.17
C PRO A 148 2.01 -6.14 -31.57
N VAL A 149 0.95 -6.88 -31.85
CA VAL A 149 0.10 -6.65 -33.02
C VAL A 149 -0.98 -5.64 -32.62
N SER A 150 -0.62 -4.38 -32.85
CA SER A 150 -1.49 -3.25 -33.15
C SER A 150 -3.00 -3.58 -33.25
N ASN A 151 -3.75 -3.01 -32.30
CA ASN A 151 -4.96 -2.25 -32.58
C ASN A 151 -6.01 -2.93 -33.49
N PHE A 152 -6.68 -3.99 -33.03
CA PHE A 152 -7.96 -4.37 -33.60
C PHE A 152 -8.82 -5.18 -32.62
N VAL A 153 -9.92 -4.56 -32.18
CA VAL A 153 -11.20 -5.20 -31.84
C VAL A 153 -11.24 -6.08 -30.59
N PHE A 154 -11.57 -5.45 -29.45
CA PHE A 154 -12.82 -5.80 -28.78
C PHE A 154 -13.43 -4.57 -28.12
N ARG A 155 -14.29 -3.91 -28.90
CA ARG A 155 -15.24 -2.90 -28.45
C ARG A 155 -16.48 -3.64 -27.94
N ALA A 156 -16.67 -3.69 -26.62
CA ALA A 156 -17.99 -3.85 -26.01
C ALA A 156 -17.95 -3.55 -24.50
N TYR A 157 -17.85 -2.26 -24.12
CA TYR A 157 -18.50 -1.74 -22.90
C TYR A 157 -18.70 -0.21 -23.03
N HIS A 158 -19.83 0.15 -23.63
CA HIS A 158 -20.53 1.44 -23.44
C HIS A 158 -21.45 1.22 -22.23
N ALA A 159 -21.70 2.09 -21.25
CA ALA A 159 -21.49 3.51 -20.98
C ALA A 159 -21.85 3.70 -19.45
N PRO A 160 -21.84 4.91 -18.82
CA PRO A 160 -21.59 6.23 -19.37
C PRO A 160 -20.51 7.04 -18.66
N LYS A 161 -20.02 8.02 -19.43
CA LYS A 161 -19.22 9.14 -19.00
C LYS A 161 -20.14 10.17 -18.35
N GLU A 162 -19.88 10.55 -17.11
CA GLU A 162 -20.10 11.93 -16.71
C GLU A 162 -18.78 12.67 -16.90
N SER A 163 -18.83 13.63 -17.83
CA SER A 163 -17.77 14.56 -18.13
C SER A 163 -18.09 15.82 -17.35
N VAL A 164 -17.32 16.13 -16.32
CA VAL A 164 -17.19 17.51 -15.84
C VAL A 164 -15.91 18.07 -16.47
N CYS A 165 -16.11 18.81 -17.55
CA CYS A 165 -15.13 19.67 -18.19
C CYS A 165 -15.08 21.04 -17.50
N LEU A 166 -14.04 21.81 -17.85
CA LEU A 166 -13.75 23.25 -17.64
C LEU A 166 -12.56 23.46 -16.70
N ALA A 167 -11.30 23.37 -17.16
CA ALA A 167 -10.54 24.35 -17.96
C ALA A 167 -10.27 25.68 -17.23
N ASN A 168 -8.99 25.97 -16.89
CA ASN A 168 -8.28 27.15 -17.42
C ASN A 168 -6.76 27.18 -17.12
N ARG A 169 -5.97 27.30 -18.21
CA ARG A 169 -4.71 28.05 -18.49
C ARG A 169 -3.67 28.29 -17.37
N LYS A 170 -2.42 27.79 -17.51
CA LYS A 170 -1.23 28.20 -18.33
C LYS A 170 -0.21 29.03 -17.48
N PRO A 171 1.08 29.20 -17.90
CA PRO A 171 2.25 28.99 -17.04
C PRO A 171 2.98 30.30 -16.67
N SER A 172 4.00 30.13 -15.83
CA SER A 172 5.03 31.08 -15.41
C SER A 172 5.70 31.87 -16.55
N PRO A 173 6.19 33.09 -16.28
CA PRO A 173 7.43 33.59 -16.88
C PRO A 173 8.67 32.94 -16.24
#